data_AF-A0A6I5WVP0-F1
#
_entry.id   AF-A0A6I5WVP0-F1
#
_cell.length_a   1.000
_cell.length_b   1.000
_cell.length_c   1.000
_cell.angle_alpha   90.00
_cell.angle_beta   90.00
_cell.angle_gamma   90.00
#
_symmetry.space_group_name_H-M   'P 1'
#
loop_
_entity.id
_entity.type
_entity.pdbx_description
1 polymer ?
#
loop_
_entity_poly.entity_id
_entity_poly.type
_entity_poly.pdbx_seq_one_letter_code
_entity_poly.pdbx_strand_id
1 'polypeptide(L)'
;MRVALLSTLEPSADDAATPRGLLRLGGRSIVHHQLAASLALGCERVICLADGLPGEVISLQHAAERAGASFQVTGDGRAVAQLVKPDDELLVFADGLIASPEAVSTLLGGRSGVVVQPVESGLAAGYERIDLNHAGAGLIRLPGRLAAGLAELPGEWNPVSALLRIAVQSSIRQVVLPQALSDGGRWTLVRSDGEAHRLEPSWLRQHTAQRDGKGPGRWLAARLVEAMGPALLHAGTRPQVVALGAAALALLALGSAWFGFMSFAFAGLGIAWLVRRAAAILTRVHGDRALVETRWLRPETGFDALLDLAFATVAAWRLGEAHPVANAYLVGGFVALVLLGLLRLLPALFAEANWSGWLEDRLVLGLALAAASLSSVFGLALMAAILALLIFALAMAHEARNTPGEAPGDGESADERLTRP
;
A
#
# COMPACT_ATOMS: atom_id res chain seq x y z
N MET A 1 15.57 5.74 21.90
CA MET A 1 15.41 4.93 20.66
C MET A 1 14.05 4.24 20.73
N ARG A 2 13.41 3.90 19.61
CA ARG A 2 12.15 3.14 19.60
C ARG A 2 12.42 1.64 19.41
N VAL A 3 11.83 0.84 20.29
CA VAL A 3 11.92 -0.62 20.31
C VAL A 3 10.53 -1.21 20.13
N ALA A 4 10.39 -2.19 19.25
CA ALA A 4 9.18 -2.99 19.15
C ALA A 4 9.35 -4.34 19.84
N LEU A 5 8.33 -4.80 20.56
CA LEU A 5 8.19 -6.14 21.09
C LEU A 5 7.06 -6.85 20.35
N LEU A 6 7.42 -7.90 19.63
CA LEU A 6 6.52 -8.79 18.88
C LEU A 6 6.46 -10.15 19.57
N SER A 7 5.41 -10.92 19.33
CA SER A 7 5.24 -12.26 19.93
C SER A 7 4.74 -13.28 18.91
N THR A 8 5.26 -14.50 19.05
CA THR A 8 4.76 -15.73 18.41
C THR A 8 4.71 -16.86 19.46
N LEU A 9 4.34 -16.55 20.70
CA LEU A 9 4.26 -17.51 21.81
C LEU A 9 2.83 -18.03 22.02
N GLU A 10 1.81 -17.24 21.69
CA GLU A 10 0.43 -17.66 21.93
C GLU A 10 -0.01 -18.67 20.88
N PRO A 11 -0.66 -19.78 21.25
CA PRO A 11 -1.23 -20.70 20.29
C PRO A 11 -2.41 -20.08 19.53
N SER A 12 -2.62 -20.55 18.30
CA SER A 12 -3.83 -20.33 17.54
C SER A 12 -5.03 -20.99 18.24
N ALA A 13 -6.20 -20.39 18.12
CA ALA A 13 -7.45 -20.92 18.67
C ALA A 13 -7.88 -22.23 17.98
N ASP A 14 -7.46 -22.45 16.73
CA ASP A 14 -7.84 -23.64 15.94
C ASP A 14 -6.82 -24.79 16.10
N ASP A 15 -5.56 -24.48 16.38
CA ASP A 15 -4.47 -25.45 16.51
C ASP A 15 -3.41 -24.97 17.52
N ALA A 16 -3.25 -25.73 18.60
CA ALA A 16 -2.29 -25.42 19.67
C ALA A 16 -0.83 -25.52 19.22
N ALA A 17 -0.53 -26.25 18.14
CA ALA A 17 0.83 -26.37 17.60
C ALA A 17 1.24 -25.17 16.74
N THR A 18 0.27 -24.41 16.23
CA THR A 18 0.52 -23.26 15.36
C THR A 18 0.51 -21.97 16.19
N PRO A 19 1.63 -21.23 16.27
CA PRO A 19 1.63 -19.94 16.95
C PRO A 19 0.76 -18.93 16.21
N ARG A 20 -0.03 -18.16 16.97
CA ARG A 20 -0.98 -17.17 16.47
C ARG A 20 -0.32 -16.12 15.60
N GLY A 21 0.85 -15.62 15.98
CA GLY A 21 1.61 -14.65 15.19
C GLY A 21 2.02 -15.16 13.82
N LEU A 22 2.03 -16.49 13.61
CA LEU A 22 2.36 -17.12 12.33
C LEU A 22 1.15 -17.38 11.43
N LEU A 23 -0.09 -17.13 11.90
CA LEU A 23 -1.28 -17.16 11.06
C LEU A 23 -1.13 -16.19 9.87
N ARG A 24 -1.71 -16.55 8.73
CA ARG A 24 -1.51 -15.81 7.48
C ARG A 24 -2.68 -14.90 7.14
N LEU A 25 -2.35 -13.65 6.82
CA LEU A 25 -3.28 -12.65 6.27
C LEU A 25 -2.65 -12.05 5.02
N GLY A 26 -3.29 -12.14 3.86
CA GLY A 26 -2.73 -11.60 2.62
C GLY A 26 -1.42 -12.27 2.21
N GLY A 27 -1.29 -13.58 2.46
CA GLY A 27 -0.11 -14.38 2.11
C GLY A 27 1.14 -14.17 2.99
N ARG A 28 1.08 -13.32 4.02
CA ARG A 28 2.17 -13.15 5.02
C ARG A 28 1.67 -13.42 6.43
N SER A 29 2.58 -13.81 7.31
CA SER A 29 2.27 -13.99 8.74
C SER A 29 1.86 -12.68 9.40
N ILE A 30 0.99 -12.74 10.41
CA ILE A 30 0.57 -11.55 11.18
C ILE A 30 1.79 -10.84 11.79
N VAL A 31 2.74 -11.59 12.33
CA VAL A 31 3.97 -11.02 12.91
C VAL A 31 4.79 -10.24 11.87
N HIS A 32 4.73 -10.63 10.58
CA HIS A 32 5.34 -9.86 9.50
C HIS A 32 4.60 -8.52 9.26
N HIS A 33 3.27 -8.50 9.37
CA HIS A 33 2.50 -7.25 9.33
C HIS A 33 2.83 -6.35 10.52
N GLN A 34 2.98 -6.93 11.72
CA GLN A 34 3.39 -6.19 12.92
C GLN A 34 4.82 -5.65 12.81
N LEU A 35 5.74 -6.39 12.22
CA LEU A 35 7.09 -5.92 11.90
C LEU A 35 7.04 -4.72 10.95
N ALA A 36 6.29 -4.84 9.85
CA ALA A 36 6.14 -3.75 8.89
C ALA A 36 5.53 -2.50 9.55
N ALA A 37 4.54 -2.68 10.44
CA ALA A 37 3.94 -1.59 11.18
C ALA A 37 4.92 -0.94 12.17
N SER A 38 5.71 -1.76 12.87
CA SER A 38 6.74 -1.30 13.80
C SER A 38 7.81 -0.46 13.11
N LEU A 39 8.28 -0.90 11.95
CA LEU A 39 9.25 -0.16 11.13
C LEU A 39 8.65 1.15 10.61
N ALA A 40 7.38 1.14 10.17
CA ALA A 40 6.68 2.36 9.75
C ALA A 40 6.48 3.37 10.90
N LEU A 41 6.40 2.89 12.15
CA LEU A 41 6.37 3.71 13.36
C LEU A 41 7.77 4.17 13.81
N GLY A 42 8.83 3.84 13.05
CA GLY A 42 10.20 4.27 13.31
C GLY A 42 10.91 3.45 14.39
N CYS A 43 10.55 2.19 14.59
CA CYS A 43 11.30 1.30 15.49
C CYS A 43 12.64 0.91 14.86
N GLU A 44 13.73 1.15 15.57
CA GLU A 44 15.11 0.86 15.14
C GLU A 44 15.61 -0.49 15.68
N ARG A 45 14.91 -1.03 16.68
CA ARG A 45 15.14 -2.35 17.25
C ARG A 45 13.83 -3.12 17.37
N VAL A 46 13.87 -4.39 17.03
CA VAL A 46 12.76 -5.32 17.16
C VAL A 46 13.20 -6.50 18.02
N ILE A 47 12.44 -6.78 19.06
CA ILE A 47 12.58 -7.95 19.92
C ILE A 47 11.40 -8.86 19.61
N CYS A 48 11.66 -10.09 19.19
CA CYS A 48 10.64 -11.08 18.89
C CYS A 48 10.64 -12.15 19.99
N LEU A 49 9.48 -12.32 20.64
CA LEU A 49 9.23 -13.37 21.59
C LEU A 49 8.88 -14.67 20.85
N ALA A 50 9.77 -15.66 20.91
CA ALA A 50 9.56 -16.95 20.24
C ALA A 50 10.32 -18.07 20.98
N ASP A 51 9.75 -19.28 20.98
CA ASP A 51 10.36 -20.49 21.56
C ASP A 51 11.56 -21.02 20.74
N GLY A 52 11.83 -20.43 19.57
CA GLY A 52 12.94 -20.79 18.72
C GLY A 52 13.05 -19.90 17.49
N LEU A 53 13.85 -20.36 16.51
CA LEU A 53 14.09 -19.69 15.24
C LEU A 53 13.50 -20.51 14.08
N PRO A 54 12.17 -20.68 13.98
CA PRO A 54 11.57 -21.27 12.79
C PRO A 54 11.86 -20.40 11.56
N GLY A 55 11.75 -20.99 10.36
CA GLY A 55 12.08 -20.30 9.11
C GLY A 55 11.38 -18.95 8.93
N GLU A 56 10.14 -18.81 9.42
CA GLU A 56 9.41 -17.54 9.40
C GLU A 56 10.07 -16.47 10.29
N VAL A 57 10.57 -16.81 11.48
CA VAL A 57 11.27 -15.85 12.36
C VAL A 57 12.61 -15.42 11.76
N ILE A 58 13.33 -16.35 11.10
CA ILE A 58 14.55 -16.01 10.34
C ILE A 58 14.22 -15.03 9.20
N SER A 59 13.08 -15.23 8.52
CA SER A 59 12.62 -14.32 7.48
C SER A 59 12.32 -12.92 8.02
N LEU A 60 11.77 -12.80 9.24
CA LEU A 60 11.55 -11.53 9.94
C LEU A 60 12.87 -10.83 10.25
N GLN A 61 13.87 -11.57 10.71
CA GLN A 61 15.21 -11.04 10.97
C GLN A 61 15.77 -10.38 9.71
N HIS A 62 15.80 -11.11 8.59
CA HIS A 62 16.28 -10.56 7.32
C HIS A 62 15.43 -9.40 6.81
N ALA A 63 14.13 -9.38 7.09
CA ALA A 63 13.26 -8.24 6.73
C ALA A 63 13.57 -7.00 7.56
N ALA A 64 13.80 -7.14 8.87
CA ALA A 64 14.18 -6.05 9.76
C ALA A 64 15.56 -5.48 9.40
N GLU A 65 16.55 -6.36 9.18
CA GLU A 65 17.92 -5.97 8.84
C GLU A 65 18.00 -5.23 7.49
N ARG A 66 17.24 -5.69 6.48
CA ARG A 66 17.11 -4.98 5.19
C ARG A 66 16.51 -3.58 5.34
N ALA A 67 15.68 -3.37 6.36
CA ALA A 67 15.11 -2.07 6.69
C ALA A 67 16.02 -1.21 7.59
N GLY A 68 17.22 -1.70 7.94
CA GLY A 68 18.18 -1.00 8.79
C GLY A 68 17.89 -1.11 10.30
N ALA A 69 16.95 -1.97 10.70
CA ALA A 69 16.64 -2.21 12.11
C ALA A 69 17.38 -3.44 12.65
N SER A 70 17.76 -3.39 13.93
CA SER A 70 18.30 -4.56 14.63
C SER A 70 17.19 -5.52 15.05
N PHE A 71 17.42 -6.82 14.94
CA PHE A 71 16.44 -7.85 15.30
C PHE A 71 17.03 -8.84 16.31
N GLN A 72 16.28 -9.17 17.35
CA GLN A 72 16.71 -10.10 18.40
C GLN A 72 15.56 -11.01 18.78
N VAL A 73 15.86 -12.29 19.01
CA VAL A 73 14.88 -13.30 19.42
C VAL A 73 15.15 -13.72 20.85
N THR A 74 14.11 -13.82 21.66
CA THR A 74 14.19 -14.36 23.02
C THR A 74 12.88 -15.04 23.41
N GLY A 75 12.92 -16.09 24.22
CA GLY A 75 11.70 -16.66 24.84
C GLY A 75 11.40 -16.08 26.21
N ASP A 76 12.34 -15.34 26.82
CA ASP A 76 12.29 -14.94 28.23
C ASP A 76 12.05 -13.44 28.40
N GLY A 77 11.05 -13.07 29.21
CA GLY A 77 10.77 -11.70 29.60
C GLY A 77 11.95 -11.02 30.32
N ARG A 78 12.77 -11.76 31.05
CA ARG A 78 13.97 -11.21 31.71
C ARG A 78 15.02 -10.75 30.71
N ALA A 79 15.16 -11.48 29.59
CA ALA A 79 16.02 -11.04 28.51
C ALA A 79 15.48 -9.76 27.87
N VAL A 80 14.16 -9.62 27.69
CA VAL A 80 13.55 -8.36 27.20
C VAL A 80 13.95 -7.18 28.10
N ALA A 81 13.91 -7.35 29.42
CA ALA A 81 14.33 -6.31 30.37
C ALA A 81 15.80 -5.87 30.21
N GLN A 82 16.68 -6.77 29.77
CA GLN A 82 18.10 -6.47 29.53
C GLN A 82 18.35 -5.78 28.18
N LEU A 83 17.47 -6.01 27.20
CA LEU A 83 17.61 -5.49 25.83
C LEU A 83 17.00 -4.09 25.64
N VAL A 84 16.10 -3.69 26.53
CA VAL A 84 15.41 -2.40 26.53
C VAL A 84 16.09 -1.47 27.54
N LYS A 85 16.60 -0.32 27.08
CA LYS A 85 17.21 0.68 27.97
C LYS A 85 16.14 1.52 28.67
N PRO A 86 16.42 2.12 29.84
CA PRO A 86 15.47 2.97 30.55
C PRO A 86 14.91 4.14 29.73
N ASP A 87 15.76 4.74 28.88
CA ASP A 87 15.44 5.88 27.99
C ASP A 87 14.83 5.44 26.64
N ASP A 88 14.69 4.14 26.40
CA ASP A 88 14.02 3.65 25.21
C ASP A 88 12.51 3.84 25.30
N GLU A 89 11.87 3.80 24.15
CA GLU A 89 10.43 3.79 24.01
C GLU A 89 10.00 2.43 23.46
N LEU A 90 9.22 1.68 24.24
CA LEU A 90 8.81 0.33 23.89
C LEU A 90 7.38 0.33 23.35
N LEU A 91 7.21 -0.15 22.12
CA LEU A 91 5.92 -0.50 21.54
C LEU A 91 5.71 -2.01 21.67
N VAL A 92 4.67 -2.42 22.37
CA VAL A 92 4.34 -3.83 22.60
C VAL A 92 3.09 -4.17 21.82
N PHE A 93 3.20 -5.16 20.93
CA PHE A 93 2.09 -5.70 20.16
C PHE A 93 1.63 -7.02 20.79
N ALA A 94 0.32 -7.17 20.96
CA ALA A 94 -0.28 -8.45 21.31
C ALA A 94 -0.10 -9.44 20.16
N ASP A 95 0.05 -10.71 20.52
CA ASP A 95 0.17 -11.80 19.57
C ASP A 95 -1.10 -11.88 18.70
N GLY A 96 -0.94 -11.80 17.38
CA GLY A 96 -2.07 -11.79 16.44
C GLY A 96 -2.72 -10.42 16.18
N LEU A 97 -2.23 -9.31 16.74
CA LEU A 97 -2.79 -7.98 16.48
C LEU A 97 -2.42 -7.47 15.07
N ILE A 98 -3.43 -7.09 14.29
CA ILE A 98 -3.29 -6.28 13.08
C ILE A 98 -3.70 -4.84 13.40
N ALA A 99 -2.74 -3.92 13.29
CA ALA A 99 -2.95 -2.49 13.49
C ALA A 99 -2.26 -1.68 12.38
N SER A 100 -3.02 -0.82 11.69
CA SER A 100 -2.42 0.08 10.69
C SER A 100 -1.53 1.14 11.36
N PRO A 101 -0.34 1.46 10.80
CA PRO A 101 0.56 2.48 11.37
C PRO A 101 -0.11 3.84 11.55
N GLU A 102 -1.00 4.20 10.62
CA GLU A 102 -1.78 5.43 10.65
C GLU A 102 -2.76 5.46 11.83
N ALA A 103 -3.41 4.32 12.14
CA ALA A 103 -4.28 4.23 13.30
C ALA A 103 -3.48 4.33 14.61
N VAL A 104 -2.31 3.67 14.67
CA VAL A 104 -1.43 3.72 15.85
C VAL A 104 -0.94 5.15 16.10
N SER A 105 -0.46 5.83 15.07
CA SER A 105 0.01 7.21 15.19
C SER A 105 -1.11 8.18 15.56
N THR A 106 -2.33 7.97 15.07
CA THR A 106 -3.51 8.77 15.43
C THR A 106 -3.89 8.60 16.91
N LEU A 107 -3.83 7.37 17.44
CA LEU A 107 -4.27 7.08 18.82
C LEU A 107 -3.23 7.43 19.88
N LEU A 108 -2.00 6.97 19.68
CA LEU A 108 -0.93 7.10 20.68
C LEU A 108 -0.04 8.33 20.42
N GLY A 109 0.00 8.82 19.17
CA GLY A 109 0.85 9.95 18.79
C GLY A 109 2.30 9.69 19.17
N GLY A 110 2.91 10.64 19.89
CA GLY A 110 4.24 10.53 20.48
C GLY A 110 4.27 10.09 21.94
N ARG A 111 3.12 9.75 22.55
CA ARG A 111 2.96 9.64 24.01
C ARG A 111 2.80 8.21 24.45
N SER A 112 3.26 7.88 25.67
CA SER A 112 2.95 6.59 26.30
C SER A 112 1.44 6.43 26.50
N GLY A 113 0.95 5.22 26.25
CA GLY A 113 -0.45 4.88 26.41
C GLY A 113 -0.72 3.39 26.23
N VAL A 114 -1.74 2.89 26.91
CA VAL A 114 -2.33 1.56 26.73
C VAL A 114 -3.60 1.75 25.93
N VAL A 115 -3.73 1.08 24.79
CA VAL A 115 -4.99 1.12 24.04
C VAL A 115 -5.99 0.17 24.71
N VAL A 116 -7.20 0.66 24.97
CA VAL A 116 -8.24 -0.07 25.71
C VAL A 116 -9.58 -0.02 24.99
N GLN A 117 -10.48 -0.93 25.33
CA GLN A 117 -11.86 -0.93 24.85
C GLN A 117 -12.81 -1.45 25.94
N PRO A 118 -14.13 -1.26 25.80
CA PRO A 118 -15.11 -1.81 26.75
C PRO A 118 -14.91 -3.32 26.96
N VAL A 119 -15.05 -3.77 28.20
CA VAL A 119 -14.69 -5.14 28.58
C VAL A 119 -15.53 -6.19 27.88
N GLU A 120 -16.83 -5.94 27.66
CA GLU A 120 -17.74 -6.88 27.03
C GLU A 120 -17.33 -7.12 25.56
N SER A 121 -17.11 -6.04 24.80
CA SER A 121 -16.68 -6.14 23.41
C SER A 121 -15.25 -6.66 23.29
N GLY A 122 -14.36 -6.24 24.21
CA GLY A 122 -12.98 -6.68 24.22
C GLY A 122 -12.81 -8.16 24.50
N LEU A 123 -13.49 -8.69 25.51
CA LEU A 123 -13.47 -10.12 25.81
C LEU A 123 -14.08 -10.96 24.69
N ALA A 124 -15.18 -10.50 24.09
CA ALA A 124 -15.78 -11.17 22.93
C ALA A 124 -14.80 -11.23 21.74
N ALA A 125 -14.01 -10.16 21.54
CA ALA A 125 -12.96 -10.10 20.53
C ALA A 125 -11.63 -10.78 20.97
N GLY A 126 -11.57 -11.38 22.16
CA GLY A 126 -10.43 -12.17 22.63
C GLY A 126 -9.29 -11.40 23.27
N TYR A 127 -9.52 -10.14 23.63
CA TYR A 127 -8.54 -9.32 24.33
C TYR A 127 -8.51 -9.62 25.83
N GLU A 128 -7.38 -9.34 26.49
CA GLU A 128 -7.23 -9.56 27.92
C GLU A 128 -7.98 -8.49 28.75
N ARG A 129 -8.73 -8.91 29.77
CA ARG A 129 -9.36 -8.01 30.76
C ARG A 129 -8.30 -7.35 31.63
N ILE A 130 -8.31 -6.02 31.70
CA ILE A 130 -7.40 -5.25 32.57
C ILE A 130 -8.07 -4.78 33.86
N ASP A 131 -9.34 -4.42 33.80
CA ASP A 131 -10.12 -3.97 34.96
C ASP A 131 -11.60 -4.37 34.84
N LEU A 132 -12.46 -3.77 35.66
CA LEU A 132 -13.90 -4.07 35.66
C LEU A 132 -14.59 -3.65 34.36
N ASN A 133 -14.16 -2.53 33.76
CA ASN A 133 -14.82 -1.85 32.65
C ASN A 133 -14.06 -1.96 31.32
N HIS A 134 -12.77 -2.30 31.35
CA HIS A 134 -11.90 -2.29 30.17
C HIS A 134 -11.14 -3.60 29.95
N ALA A 135 -10.90 -3.87 28.67
CA ALA A 135 -9.94 -4.84 28.16
C ALA A 135 -8.82 -4.13 27.38
N GLY A 136 -7.61 -4.68 27.41
CA GLY A 136 -6.46 -4.15 26.67
C GLY A 136 -6.58 -4.45 25.18
N ALA A 137 -6.64 -3.45 24.31
CA ALA A 137 -6.84 -3.60 22.87
C ALA A 137 -5.56 -3.97 22.10
N GLY A 138 -4.62 -4.66 22.75
CA GLY A 138 -3.47 -5.31 22.13
C GLY A 138 -2.28 -4.43 21.73
N LEU A 139 -2.29 -3.12 22.00
CA LEU A 139 -1.13 -2.26 21.76
C LEU A 139 -0.81 -1.41 22.99
N ILE A 140 0.47 -1.35 23.33
CA ILE A 140 0.99 -0.53 24.43
C ILE A 140 2.20 0.25 23.94
N ARG A 141 2.27 1.53 24.28
CA ARG A 141 3.48 2.33 24.18
C ARG A 141 3.91 2.76 25.57
N LEU A 142 5.07 2.31 26.01
CA LEU A 142 5.55 2.49 27.38
C LEU A 142 7.02 2.95 27.42
N PRO A 143 7.43 3.70 28.44
CA PRO A 143 8.83 4.05 28.62
C PRO A 143 9.64 2.83 29.05
N GLY A 144 10.83 2.65 28.49
CA GLY A 144 11.65 1.45 28.62
C GLY A 144 11.99 1.08 30.07
N ARG A 145 12.06 2.06 30.99
CA ARG A 145 12.20 1.79 32.43
C ARG A 145 11.15 0.84 33.01
N LEU A 146 9.94 0.78 32.46
CA LEU A 146 8.89 -0.14 32.92
C LEU A 146 9.14 -1.58 32.46
N ALA A 147 9.94 -1.80 31.41
CA ALA A 147 10.34 -3.14 30.98
C ALA A 147 11.23 -3.83 32.02
N ALA A 148 11.92 -3.08 32.88
CA ALA A 148 12.72 -3.61 33.98
C ALA A 148 11.88 -4.46 34.95
N GLY A 149 10.58 -4.17 35.10
CA GLY A 149 9.68 -4.95 35.94
C GLY A 149 9.54 -6.42 35.51
N LEU A 150 9.85 -6.76 34.25
CA LEU A 150 9.88 -8.15 33.79
C LEU A 150 10.98 -8.98 34.47
N ALA A 151 12.06 -8.35 34.93
CA ALA A 151 13.16 -9.05 35.60
C ALA A 151 12.74 -9.68 36.95
N GLU A 152 11.73 -9.10 37.60
CA GLU A 152 11.22 -9.54 38.90
C GLU A 152 10.17 -10.64 38.79
N LEU A 153 9.70 -10.94 37.58
CA LEU A 153 8.62 -11.89 37.36
C LEU A 153 9.15 -13.32 37.11
N PRO A 154 8.31 -14.35 37.33
CA PRO A 154 8.61 -15.73 36.93
C PRO A 154 8.77 -15.83 35.40
N GLY A 155 9.71 -16.67 34.94
CA GLY A 155 10.00 -16.83 33.50
C GLY A 155 8.85 -17.44 32.69
N GLU A 156 7.94 -18.18 33.34
CA GLU A 156 6.77 -18.81 32.70
C GLU A 156 5.67 -17.81 32.31
N TRP A 157 5.76 -16.57 32.79
CA TRP A 157 4.73 -15.56 32.53
C TRP A 157 4.89 -15.01 31.13
N ASN A 158 3.77 -14.90 30.40
CA ASN A 158 3.75 -14.24 29.10
C ASN A 158 4.23 -12.78 29.25
N PRO A 159 5.34 -12.38 28.62
CA PRO A 159 5.92 -11.05 28.82
C PRO A 159 5.00 -9.92 28.32
N VAL A 160 4.19 -10.17 27.29
CA VAL A 160 3.24 -9.18 26.74
C VAL A 160 2.11 -8.91 27.73
N SER A 161 1.48 -9.96 28.28
CA SER A 161 0.46 -9.83 29.34
C SER A 161 1.04 -9.21 30.62
N ALA A 162 2.27 -9.60 31.00
CA ALA A 162 2.95 -9.01 32.13
C ALA A 162 3.19 -7.50 31.95
N LEU A 163 3.67 -7.07 30.79
CA LEU A 163 3.84 -5.64 30.46
C LEU A 163 2.52 -4.89 30.45
N LEU A 164 1.42 -5.52 30.00
CA LEU A 164 0.08 -4.93 30.10
C LEU A 164 -0.30 -4.65 31.55
N ARG A 165 -0.10 -5.61 32.44
CA ARG A 165 -0.35 -5.45 33.88
C ARG A 165 0.54 -4.37 34.50
N ILE A 166 1.84 -4.39 34.21
CA ILE A 166 2.80 -3.38 34.69
C ILE A 166 2.40 -1.98 34.22
N ALA A 167 1.98 -1.83 32.96
CA ALA A 167 1.56 -0.54 32.41
C ALA A 167 0.32 0.01 33.12
N VAL A 168 -0.68 -0.84 33.38
CA VAL A 168 -1.90 -0.46 34.12
C VAL A 168 -1.57 -0.10 35.56
N GLN A 169 -0.76 -0.91 36.26
CA GLN A 169 -0.32 -0.64 37.63
C GLN A 169 0.50 0.66 37.75
N SER A 170 1.30 0.96 36.72
CA SER A 170 2.09 2.20 36.63
C SER A 170 1.26 3.41 36.20
N SER A 171 -0.07 3.28 36.13
CA SER A 171 -0.99 4.36 35.73
C SER A 171 -0.66 4.99 34.38
N ILE A 172 -0.18 4.19 33.42
CA ILE A 172 -0.01 4.65 32.04
C ILE A 172 -1.38 5.03 31.47
N ARG A 173 -1.42 6.17 30.77
CA ARG A 173 -2.63 6.72 30.15
C ARG A 173 -3.37 5.64 29.35
N GLN A 174 -4.64 5.43 29.67
CA GLN A 174 -5.51 4.58 28.86
C GLN A 174 -6.10 5.38 27.70
N VAL A 175 -6.08 4.81 26.49
CA VAL A 175 -6.60 5.43 25.27
C VAL A 175 -7.69 4.52 24.70
N VAL A 176 -8.93 4.98 24.72
CA VAL A 176 -10.06 4.20 24.21
C VAL A 176 -9.94 4.06 22.69
N LEU A 177 -10.07 2.82 22.20
CA LEU A 177 -10.11 2.48 20.80
C LEU A 177 -11.46 2.94 20.19
N PRO A 178 -11.45 3.86 19.21
CA PRO A 178 -12.65 4.21 18.47
C PRO A 178 -13.20 3.00 17.70
N GLN A 179 -14.52 2.74 17.82
CA GLN A 179 -15.18 1.62 17.14
C GLN A 179 -14.97 1.62 15.62
N ALA A 180 -14.89 2.80 15.00
CA ALA A 180 -14.64 2.95 13.56
C ALA A 180 -13.28 2.38 13.08
N LEU A 181 -12.31 2.16 13.98
CA LEU A 181 -11.06 1.48 13.64
C LEU A 181 -11.23 -0.04 13.67
N SER A 182 -11.99 -0.55 14.64
CA SER A 182 -12.33 -1.97 14.77
C SER A 182 -13.24 -2.44 13.64
N ASP A 183 -14.35 -1.74 13.39
CA ASP A 183 -15.32 -2.09 12.34
C ASP A 183 -14.71 -2.01 10.94
N GLY A 184 -13.77 -1.09 10.76
CA GLY A 184 -12.99 -1.00 9.54
C GLY A 184 -12.02 -2.16 9.34
N GLY A 185 -11.68 -2.95 10.35
CA GLY A 185 -10.61 -3.95 10.25
C GLY A 185 -9.20 -3.33 10.21
N ARG A 186 -9.06 -2.04 10.58
CA ARG A 186 -7.76 -1.36 10.75
C ARG A 186 -7.12 -1.64 12.10
N TRP A 187 -7.90 -2.24 13.00
CA TRP A 187 -7.50 -2.68 14.33
C TRP A 187 -8.26 -3.95 14.68
N THR A 188 -7.60 -5.10 14.66
CA THR A 188 -8.26 -6.37 15.00
C THR A 188 -7.28 -7.41 15.50
N LEU A 189 -7.73 -8.27 16.41
CA LEU A 189 -6.97 -9.39 16.93
C LEU A 189 -7.41 -10.63 16.14
N VAL A 190 -6.46 -11.28 15.48
CA VAL A 190 -6.71 -12.50 14.71
C VAL A 190 -6.19 -13.68 15.52
N ARG A 191 -7.09 -14.59 15.90
CA ARG A 191 -6.78 -15.72 16.79
C ARG A 191 -6.77 -17.06 16.06
N SER A 192 -7.38 -17.11 14.89
CA SER A 192 -7.74 -18.34 14.18
C SER A 192 -7.52 -18.15 12.67
N ASP A 193 -7.28 -19.24 11.95
CA ASP A 193 -7.13 -19.20 10.49
C ASP A 193 -8.46 -18.81 9.81
N GLY A 194 -9.57 -19.30 10.37
CA GLY A 194 -10.92 -18.90 9.95
C GLY A 194 -11.20 -17.41 10.18
N GLU A 195 -10.70 -16.81 11.26
CA GLU A 195 -10.77 -15.35 11.47
C GLU A 195 -9.93 -14.58 10.45
N ALA A 196 -8.70 -15.05 10.16
CA ALA A 196 -7.82 -14.44 9.18
C ALA A 196 -8.44 -14.44 7.77
N HIS A 197 -9.02 -15.57 7.37
CA HIS A 197 -9.67 -15.71 6.06
C HIS A 197 -10.91 -14.82 5.90
N ARG A 198 -11.69 -14.61 6.98
CA ARG A 198 -12.83 -13.68 6.96
C ARG A 198 -12.40 -12.21 6.87
N LEU A 199 -11.26 -11.86 7.45
CA LEU A 199 -10.71 -10.51 7.45
C LEU A 199 -10.03 -10.14 6.12
N GLU A 200 -9.50 -11.14 5.41
CA GLU A 200 -8.67 -10.93 4.21
C GLU A 200 -9.34 -10.05 3.12
N PRO A 201 -10.65 -10.21 2.78
CA PRO A 201 -11.29 -9.37 1.77
C PRO A 201 -11.44 -7.90 2.20
N SER A 202 -11.77 -7.62 3.46
CA SER A 202 -11.90 -6.24 3.94
C SER A 202 -10.52 -5.58 4.06
N TRP A 203 -9.53 -6.32 4.54
CA TRP A 203 -8.14 -5.88 4.58
C TRP A 203 -7.61 -5.54 3.17
N LEU A 204 -7.85 -6.40 2.18
CA LEU A 204 -7.41 -6.18 0.80
C LEU A 204 -8.07 -4.94 0.19
N ARG A 205 -9.38 -4.75 0.38
CA ARG A 205 -10.11 -3.56 -0.08
C ARG A 205 -9.53 -2.25 0.46
N GLN A 206 -9.02 -2.24 1.69
CA GLN A 206 -8.40 -1.04 2.26
C GLN A 206 -7.06 -0.71 1.60
N HIS A 207 -6.30 -1.74 1.25
CA HIS A 207 -5.00 -1.59 0.60
C HIS A 207 -5.13 -1.26 -0.90
N THR A 208 -6.25 -1.64 -1.55
CA THR A 208 -6.55 -1.31 -2.95
C THR A 208 -7.22 0.07 -3.12
N ALA A 209 -8.16 0.44 -2.24
CA ALA A 209 -9.01 1.62 -2.42
C ALA A 209 -8.31 2.96 -2.16
N GLN A 210 -7.28 3.01 -1.31
CA GLN A 210 -6.77 4.28 -0.79
C GLN A 210 -5.81 5.06 -1.72
N ARG A 211 -5.32 4.50 -2.85
CA ARG A 211 -4.24 5.19 -3.61
C ARG A 211 -4.23 5.10 -5.14
N ASP A 212 -4.94 4.16 -5.78
CA ASP A 212 -4.79 3.95 -7.23
C ASP A 212 -5.89 4.59 -8.09
N GLY A 213 -6.11 5.89 -7.92
CA GLY A 213 -6.64 6.79 -8.97
C GLY A 213 -8.02 6.52 -9.59
N LYS A 214 -8.55 7.52 -10.30
CA LYS A 214 -9.91 7.53 -10.89
C LYS A 214 -9.89 7.09 -12.36
N GLY A 215 -9.41 5.87 -12.66
CA GLY A 215 -9.37 5.30 -14.03
C GLY A 215 -10.05 3.93 -14.12
N PRO A 216 -10.76 3.60 -15.22
CA PRO A 216 -11.53 2.36 -15.34
C PRO A 216 -10.66 1.09 -15.33
N GLY A 217 -9.49 1.10 -15.95
CA GLY A 217 -8.50 0.03 -15.92
C GLY A 217 -7.81 -0.10 -14.58
N ARG A 218 -7.60 1.00 -13.84
CA ARG A 218 -7.13 0.94 -12.45
C ARG A 218 -8.17 0.32 -11.51
N TRP A 219 -9.44 0.72 -11.68
CA TRP A 219 -10.56 0.10 -10.99
C TRP A 219 -10.66 -1.40 -11.31
N LEU A 220 -10.50 -1.78 -12.58
CA LEU A 220 -10.52 -3.17 -12.98
C LEU A 220 -9.32 -3.95 -12.40
N ALA A 221 -8.12 -3.36 -12.36
CA ALA A 221 -6.95 -3.97 -11.73
C ALA A 221 -7.18 -4.23 -10.24
N ALA A 222 -7.75 -3.25 -9.52
CA ALA A 222 -8.12 -3.40 -8.12
C ALA A 222 -9.14 -4.53 -7.92
N ARG A 223 -10.17 -4.60 -8.78
CA ARG A 223 -11.18 -5.68 -8.75
C ARG A 223 -10.57 -7.06 -9.02
N LEU A 224 -9.65 -7.16 -9.99
CA LEU A 224 -8.95 -8.41 -10.29
C LEU A 224 -8.08 -8.86 -9.12
N VAL A 225 -7.37 -7.94 -8.46
CA VAL A 225 -6.59 -8.25 -7.26
C VAL A 225 -7.52 -8.61 -6.10
N GLU A 226 -8.65 -7.95 -5.92
CA GLU A 226 -9.63 -8.31 -4.89
C GLU A 226 -10.18 -9.73 -5.10
N ALA A 227 -10.42 -10.14 -6.35
CA ALA A 227 -10.97 -11.46 -6.68
C ALA A 227 -9.91 -12.58 -6.67
N MET A 228 -8.72 -12.33 -7.22
CA MET A 228 -7.69 -13.35 -7.43
C MET A 228 -6.52 -13.25 -6.44
N GLY A 229 -6.38 -12.12 -5.75
CA GLY A 229 -5.29 -11.84 -4.81
C GLY A 229 -5.17 -12.89 -3.70
N PRO A 230 -6.25 -13.25 -2.98
CA PRO A 230 -6.18 -14.28 -1.95
C PRO A 230 -5.64 -15.61 -2.51
N ALA A 231 -6.15 -16.07 -3.65
CA ALA A 231 -5.69 -17.31 -4.29
C ALA A 231 -4.20 -17.23 -4.69
N LEU A 232 -3.76 -16.10 -5.28
CA LEU A 232 -2.37 -15.90 -5.67
C LEU A 232 -1.42 -15.82 -4.47
N LEU A 233 -1.86 -15.18 -3.39
CA LEU A 233 -1.11 -15.00 -2.15
C LEU A 233 -0.98 -16.32 -1.38
N HIS A 234 -2.05 -17.12 -1.31
CA HIS A 234 -2.04 -18.46 -0.72
C HIS A 234 -1.24 -19.46 -1.57
N ALA A 235 -1.23 -19.31 -2.89
CA ALA A 235 -0.36 -20.08 -3.78
C ALA A 235 1.14 -19.69 -3.66
N GLY A 236 1.49 -18.69 -2.84
CA GLY A 236 2.86 -18.21 -2.71
C GLY A 236 3.39 -17.52 -3.96
N THR A 237 2.51 -17.04 -4.84
CA THR A 237 2.90 -16.41 -6.10
C THR A 237 3.57 -15.07 -5.81
N ARG A 238 4.86 -14.97 -6.14
CA ARG A 238 5.60 -13.70 -5.98
C ARG A 238 5.02 -12.66 -6.95
N PRO A 239 4.77 -11.41 -6.52
CA PRO A 239 4.28 -10.34 -7.40
C PRO A 239 5.16 -10.12 -8.64
N GLN A 240 6.46 -10.40 -8.54
CA GLN A 240 7.41 -10.36 -9.64
C GLN A 240 7.06 -11.33 -10.78
N VAL A 241 6.50 -12.51 -10.48
CA VAL A 241 6.07 -13.49 -11.49
C VAL A 241 4.89 -12.92 -12.29
N VAL A 242 3.94 -12.25 -11.61
CA VAL A 242 2.82 -11.57 -12.27
C VAL A 242 3.33 -10.42 -13.14
N ALA A 243 4.32 -9.66 -12.66
CA ALA A 243 4.97 -8.61 -13.44
C ALA A 243 5.73 -9.16 -14.67
N LEU A 244 6.38 -10.31 -14.56
CA LEU A 244 7.01 -11.00 -15.68
C LEU A 244 5.98 -11.49 -16.70
N GLY A 245 4.83 -11.98 -16.22
CA GLY A 245 3.68 -12.32 -17.07
C GLY A 245 3.17 -11.12 -17.87
N ALA A 246 3.12 -9.93 -17.27
CA ALA A 246 2.80 -8.70 -18.01
C ALA A 246 3.82 -8.38 -19.11
N ALA A 247 5.12 -8.56 -18.85
CA ALA A 247 6.15 -8.37 -19.86
C ALA A 247 6.05 -9.40 -20.99
N ALA A 248 5.78 -10.67 -20.67
CA ALA A 248 5.54 -11.71 -21.66
C ALA A 248 4.32 -11.41 -22.54
N LEU A 249 3.22 -10.92 -21.94
CA LEU A 249 2.03 -10.48 -22.69
C LEU A 249 2.34 -9.32 -23.63
N ALA A 250 3.14 -8.34 -23.20
CA ALA A 250 3.55 -7.23 -24.06
C ALA A 250 4.39 -7.72 -25.25
N LEU A 251 5.30 -8.68 -25.04
CA LEU A 251 6.09 -9.29 -26.12
C LEU A 251 5.22 -10.10 -27.09
N LEU A 252 4.25 -10.86 -26.58
CA LEU A 252 3.28 -11.59 -27.41
C LEU A 252 2.41 -10.63 -28.22
N ALA A 253 2.01 -9.49 -27.64
CA ALA A 253 1.27 -8.46 -28.34
C ALA A 253 2.10 -7.85 -29.49
N LEU A 254 3.38 -7.53 -29.25
CA LEU A 254 4.29 -7.09 -30.31
C LEU A 254 4.50 -8.16 -31.39
N GLY A 255 4.63 -9.43 -31.00
CA GLY A 255 4.70 -10.55 -31.93
C GLY A 255 3.44 -10.67 -32.79
N SER A 256 2.25 -10.46 -32.20
CA SER A 256 0.99 -10.47 -32.97
C SER A 256 0.92 -9.33 -34.00
N ALA A 257 1.46 -8.15 -33.68
CA ALA A 257 1.55 -7.05 -34.64
C ALA A 257 2.46 -7.40 -35.82
N TRP A 258 3.57 -8.11 -35.56
CA TRP A 258 4.48 -8.58 -36.61
C TRP A 258 3.78 -9.50 -37.62
N PHE A 259 2.83 -10.31 -37.19
CA PHE A 259 2.02 -11.17 -38.06
C PHE A 259 0.81 -10.45 -38.71
N GLY A 260 0.68 -9.13 -38.52
CA GLY A 260 -0.43 -8.34 -39.10
C GLY A 260 -1.68 -8.27 -38.22
N PHE A 261 -1.70 -8.91 -37.05
CA PHE A 261 -2.85 -8.90 -36.14
C PHE A 261 -2.86 -7.64 -35.24
N MET A 262 -2.97 -6.46 -35.86
CA MET A 262 -2.79 -5.16 -35.20
C MET A 262 -3.80 -4.89 -34.08
N SER A 263 -5.07 -5.26 -34.26
CA SER A 263 -6.10 -5.07 -33.22
C SER A 263 -5.81 -5.90 -31.97
N PHE A 264 -5.33 -7.13 -32.14
CA PHE A 264 -4.91 -8.00 -31.03
C PHE A 264 -3.66 -7.45 -30.34
N ALA A 265 -2.75 -6.85 -31.09
CA ALA A 265 -1.57 -6.20 -30.52
C ALA A 265 -1.95 -5.03 -29.61
N PHE A 266 -2.82 -4.12 -30.07
CA PHE A 266 -3.26 -2.99 -29.24
C PHE A 266 -4.03 -3.42 -27.99
N ALA A 267 -4.96 -4.38 -28.13
CA ALA A 267 -5.68 -4.94 -27.00
C ALA A 267 -4.72 -5.66 -26.03
N GLY A 268 -3.77 -6.45 -26.55
CA GLY A 268 -2.77 -7.16 -25.77
C GLY A 268 -1.85 -6.24 -24.98
N LEU A 269 -1.41 -5.12 -25.55
CA LEU A 269 -0.64 -4.09 -24.83
C LEU A 269 -1.45 -3.44 -23.70
N GLY A 270 -2.75 -3.18 -23.93
CA GLY A 270 -3.67 -2.71 -22.89
C GLY A 270 -3.83 -3.71 -21.74
N ILE A 271 -3.97 -5.00 -22.05
CA ILE A 271 -4.06 -6.08 -21.05
C ILE A 271 -2.73 -6.23 -20.30
N ALA A 272 -1.59 -6.15 -20.98
CA ALA A 272 -0.27 -6.19 -20.35
C ALA A 272 -0.11 -5.08 -19.30
N TRP A 273 -0.57 -3.86 -19.61
CA TRP A 273 -0.61 -2.76 -18.65
C TRP A 273 -1.51 -3.07 -17.44
N LEU A 274 -2.71 -3.61 -17.67
CA LEU A 274 -3.64 -4.01 -16.61
C LEU A 274 -3.01 -5.04 -15.65
N VAL A 275 -2.38 -6.08 -16.19
CA VAL A 275 -1.70 -7.13 -15.40
C VAL A 275 -0.53 -6.54 -14.62
N ARG A 276 0.24 -5.62 -15.22
CA ARG A 276 1.33 -4.92 -14.53
C ARG A 276 0.81 -4.08 -13.36
N ARG A 277 -0.34 -3.42 -13.50
CA ARG A 277 -0.98 -2.66 -12.42
C ARG A 277 -1.47 -3.57 -11.30
N ALA A 278 -2.09 -4.70 -11.64
CA ALA A 278 -2.44 -5.72 -10.65
C ALA A 278 -1.21 -6.23 -9.89
N ALA A 279 -0.09 -6.48 -10.58
CA ALA A 279 1.17 -6.86 -9.96
C ALA A 279 1.70 -5.77 -9.01
N ALA A 280 1.62 -4.49 -9.40
CA ALA A 280 2.04 -3.37 -8.56
C ALA A 280 1.21 -3.27 -7.27
N ILE A 281 -0.11 -3.47 -7.36
CA ILE A 281 -1.00 -3.55 -6.20
C ILE A 281 -0.60 -4.72 -5.31
N LEU A 282 -0.39 -5.92 -5.89
CA LEU A 282 0.05 -7.09 -5.14
C LEU A 282 1.39 -6.87 -4.43
N THR A 283 2.37 -6.20 -5.05
CA THR A 283 3.64 -5.86 -4.38
C THR A 283 3.41 -4.98 -3.14
N ARG A 284 2.47 -4.02 -3.21
CA ARG A 284 2.14 -3.16 -2.08
C ARG A 284 1.46 -3.93 -0.96
N VAL A 285 0.51 -4.81 -1.31
CA VAL A 285 -0.20 -5.70 -0.40
C VAL A 285 0.77 -6.67 0.27
N HIS A 286 1.73 -7.19 -0.50
CA HIS A 286 2.78 -8.03 0.04
C HIS A 286 3.63 -7.25 1.04
N GLY A 287 3.76 -5.92 0.96
CA GLY A 287 4.54 -5.15 1.94
C GLY A 287 6.05 -5.20 1.69
N ASP A 288 6.47 -5.58 0.47
CA ASP A 288 7.81 -5.28 -0.03
C ASP A 288 7.90 -3.78 -0.36
N ARG A 289 7.84 -2.96 0.69
CA ARG A 289 8.41 -1.62 0.60
C ARG A 289 9.92 -1.79 0.78
N ALA A 290 10.65 -1.73 -0.33
CA ALA A 290 11.95 -1.09 -0.30
C ALA A 290 11.69 0.34 0.23
N LEU A 291 11.84 0.49 1.55
CA LEU A 291 11.89 1.78 2.20
C LEU A 291 13.11 2.48 1.58
N VAL A 292 12.90 3.68 1.05
CA VAL A 292 13.86 4.48 0.26
C VAL A 292 13.91 4.08 -1.22
N GLU A 293 13.02 4.63 -2.04
CA GLU A 293 13.30 4.80 -3.47
C GLU A 293 12.91 6.21 -3.94
N THR A 294 13.93 6.91 -4.43
CA THR A 294 13.87 8.22 -5.04
C THR A 294 12.87 8.23 -6.19
N ARG A 295 12.05 9.29 -6.25
CA ARG A 295 10.94 9.51 -7.20
C ARG A 295 11.26 9.30 -8.69
N TRP A 296 12.55 9.23 -9.04
CA TRP A 296 13.07 9.29 -10.41
C TRP A 296 13.55 7.94 -10.97
N LEU A 297 13.64 6.89 -10.16
CA LEU A 297 14.04 5.54 -10.58
C LEU A 297 12.95 4.50 -10.27
N ARG A 298 11.67 4.85 -10.44
CA ARG A 298 10.59 3.86 -10.27
C ARG A 298 10.68 2.82 -11.40
N PRO A 299 10.76 1.50 -11.09
CA PRO A 299 10.62 0.45 -12.09
C PRO A 299 9.27 0.52 -12.85
N GLU A 300 8.27 1.14 -12.23
CA GLU A 300 6.95 1.45 -12.81
C GLU A 300 7.08 2.39 -14.03
N THR A 301 7.88 3.47 -13.93
CA THR A 301 8.01 4.47 -15.01
C THR A 301 8.76 3.92 -16.22
N GLY A 302 9.71 3.00 -16.01
CA GLY A 302 10.42 2.34 -17.10
C GLY A 302 9.52 1.43 -17.93
N PHE A 303 8.71 0.60 -17.27
CA PHE A 303 7.77 -0.28 -17.96
C PHE A 303 6.67 0.49 -18.69
N ASP A 304 6.09 1.52 -18.06
CA ASP A 304 5.11 2.38 -18.70
C ASP A 304 5.69 3.07 -19.95
N ALA A 305 6.97 3.47 -19.92
CA ALA A 305 7.66 4.06 -21.08
C ALA A 305 7.93 3.04 -22.19
N LEU A 306 8.33 1.81 -21.84
CA LEU A 306 8.49 0.72 -22.80
C LEU A 306 7.16 0.34 -23.45
N LEU A 307 6.06 0.31 -22.70
CA LEU A 307 4.72 0.09 -23.25
C LEU A 307 4.29 1.21 -24.19
N ASP A 308 4.53 2.48 -23.84
CA ASP A 308 4.25 3.59 -24.73
C ASP A 308 5.06 3.49 -26.03
N LEU A 309 6.34 3.10 -25.95
CA LEU A 309 7.15 2.83 -27.14
C LEU A 309 6.59 1.66 -27.98
N ALA A 310 6.10 0.60 -27.33
CA ALA A 310 5.45 -0.52 -28.00
C ALA A 310 4.16 -0.07 -28.72
N PHE A 311 3.32 0.73 -28.06
CA PHE A 311 2.14 1.35 -28.69
C PHE A 311 2.51 2.19 -29.91
N ALA A 312 3.55 3.03 -29.79
CA ALA A 312 4.03 3.84 -30.90
C ALA A 312 4.54 2.99 -32.07
N THR A 313 5.23 1.90 -31.77
CA THR A 313 5.75 0.96 -32.78
C THR A 313 4.61 0.27 -33.53
N VAL A 314 3.61 -0.26 -32.82
CA VAL A 314 2.46 -0.92 -33.46
C VAL A 314 1.64 0.08 -34.28
N ALA A 315 1.46 1.31 -33.79
CA ALA A 315 0.79 2.37 -34.53
C ALA A 315 1.55 2.76 -35.81
N ALA A 316 2.88 2.85 -35.74
CA ALA A 316 3.72 3.11 -36.90
C ALA A 316 3.61 2.00 -37.96
N TRP A 317 3.61 0.73 -37.53
CA TRP A 317 3.44 -0.41 -38.44
C TRP A 317 2.05 -0.42 -39.09
N ARG A 318 0.98 -0.20 -38.31
CA ARG A 318 -0.38 -0.13 -38.85
C ARG A 318 -0.53 0.98 -39.89
N LEU A 319 0.09 2.14 -39.65
CA LEU A 319 0.01 3.27 -40.56
C LEU A 319 0.84 3.06 -41.83
N GLY A 320 2.01 2.43 -41.70
CA GLY A 320 2.85 2.03 -42.83
C GLY A 320 2.20 1.00 -43.74
N GLU A 321 1.43 0.07 -43.17
CA GLU A 321 0.63 -0.90 -43.93
C GLU A 321 -0.52 -0.23 -44.70
N ALA A 322 -1.21 0.73 -44.08
CA ALA A 322 -2.34 1.43 -44.70
C ALA A 322 -1.90 2.38 -45.84
N HIS A 323 -0.71 2.97 -45.74
CA HIS A 323 -0.21 3.93 -46.72
C HIS A 323 1.27 3.63 -47.07
N PRO A 324 1.56 2.93 -48.18
CA PRO A 324 2.93 2.61 -48.60
C PRO A 324 3.61 3.82 -49.27
N VAL A 325 3.75 4.93 -48.54
CA VAL A 325 4.53 6.10 -48.95
C VAL A 325 5.92 6.05 -48.30
N ALA A 326 6.94 6.56 -49.00
CA ALA A 326 8.26 6.75 -48.43
C ALA A 326 8.11 7.64 -47.18
N ASN A 327 8.49 7.12 -46.01
CA ASN A 327 8.37 7.72 -44.66
C ASN A 327 7.07 7.46 -43.88
N ALA A 328 6.15 6.61 -44.35
CA ALA A 328 4.91 6.31 -43.61
C ALA A 328 5.15 5.82 -42.18
N TYR A 329 6.17 4.98 -41.97
CA TYR A 329 6.56 4.48 -40.65
C TYR A 329 7.08 5.60 -39.72
N LEU A 330 7.85 6.55 -40.25
CA LEU A 330 8.38 7.68 -39.47
C LEU A 330 7.26 8.65 -39.08
N VAL A 331 6.35 8.94 -40.02
CA VAL A 331 5.18 9.79 -39.76
C VAL A 331 4.26 9.12 -38.74
N GLY A 332 3.99 7.82 -38.89
CA GLY A 332 3.17 7.07 -37.93
C GLY A 332 3.78 7.02 -36.54
N GLY A 333 5.09 6.79 -36.44
CA GLY A 333 5.82 6.85 -35.18
C GLY A 333 5.76 8.23 -34.53
N PHE A 334 5.98 9.30 -35.31
CA PHE A 334 5.86 10.68 -34.81
C PHE A 334 4.46 10.99 -34.27
N VAL A 335 3.41 10.68 -35.06
CA VAL A 335 2.01 10.92 -34.67
C VAL A 335 1.67 10.15 -33.39
N ALA A 336 2.07 8.88 -33.29
CA ALA A 336 1.80 8.08 -32.10
C ALA A 336 2.57 8.61 -30.87
N LEU A 337 3.82 9.03 -31.03
CA LEU A 337 4.60 9.64 -29.95
C LEU A 337 4.01 10.98 -29.49
N VAL A 338 3.48 11.81 -30.40
CA VAL A 338 2.78 13.05 -30.04
C VAL A 338 1.52 12.74 -29.22
N LEU A 339 0.72 11.76 -29.65
CA LEU A 339 -0.47 11.33 -28.90
C LEU A 339 -0.09 10.86 -27.48
N LEU A 340 0.88 9.96 -27.37
CA LEU A 340 1.33 9.42 -26.08
C LEU A 340 1.98 10.50 -25.20
N GLY A 341 2.71 11.41 -25.81
CA GLY A 341 3.28 12.58 -25.16
C GLY A 341 2.20 13.47 -24.54
N LEU A 342 1.14 13.78 -25.28
CA LEU A 342 -0.01 14.53 -24.76
C LEU A 342 -0.72 13.79 -23.63
N LEU A 343 -0.94 12.48 -23.79
CA LEU A 343 -1.55 11.64 -22.75
C LEU A 343 -0.70 11.53 -21.47
N ARG A 344 0.60 11.83 -21.52
CA ARG A 344 1.45 11.98 -20.33
C ARG A 344 1.48 13.41 -19.81
N LEU A 345 1.53 14.39 -20.70
CA LEU A 345 1.72 15.80 -20.36
C LEU A 345 0.47 16.39 -19.69
N LEU A 346 -0.72 16.12 -20.23
CA LEU A 346 -1.97 16.68 -19.71
C LEU A 346 -2.23 16.29 -18.24
N PRO A 347 -2.16 15.00 -17.85
CA PRO A 347 -2.27 14.61 -16.44
C PRO A 347 -1.17 15.21 -15.55
N ALA A 348 0.05 15.37 -16.07
CA ALA A 348 1.14 15.98 -15.32
C ALA A 348 0.92 17.49 -15.08
N LEU A 349 0.24 18.18 -15.99
CA LEU A 349 -0.10 19.60 -15.86
C LEU A 349 -1.35 19.82 -14.98
N PHE A 350 -2.30 18.88 -14.99
CA PHE A 350 -3.59 18.99 -14.30
C PHE A 350 -3.80 17.82 -13.32
N ALA A 351 -2.83 17.62 -12.41
CA ALA A 351 -2.78 16.45 -11.52
C ALA A 351 -4.00 16.31 -10.59
N GLU A 352 -4.68 17.42 -10.25
CA GLU A 352 -5.83 17.42 -9.34
C GLU A 352 -7.17 17.13 -10.03
N ALA A 353 -7.19 17.12 -11.37
CA ALA A 353 -8.43 16.97 -12.11
C ALA A 353 -8.91 15.50 -12.15
N ASN A 354 -10.21 15.27 -11.93
CA ASN A 354 -10.81 13.93 -11.85
C ASN A 354 -10.69 13.11 -13.15
N TRP A 355 -10.56 13.77 -14.30
CA TRP A 355 -10.45 13.13 -15.62
C TRP A 355 -9.04 12.65 -15.96
N SER A 356 -8.01 13.10 -15.22
CA SER A 356 -6.61 12.71 -15.44
C SER A 356 -6.43 11.18 -15.43
N GLY A 357 -7.19 10.49 -14.58
CA GLY A 357 -7.19 9.04 -14.47
C GLY A 357 -7.65 8.29 -15.72
N TRP A 358 -8.46 8.92 -16.58
CA TRP A 358 -8.90 8.34 -17.86
C TRP A 358 -7.83 8.46 -18.95
N LEU A 359 -7.08 9.57 -18.99
CA LEU A 359 -6.03 9.78 -20.00
C LEU A 359 -4.77 8.94 -19.72
N GLU A 360 -4.49 8.67 -18.46
CA GLU A 360 -3.39 7.77 -18.07
C GLU A 360 -3.71 6.28 -18.29
N ASP A 361 -4.97 5.95 -18.57
CA ASP A 361 -5.44 4.57 -18.66
C ASP A 361 -5.05 3.92 -20.01
N ARG A 362 -4.01 3.09 -19.99
CA ARG A 362 -3.51 2.42 -21.20
C ARG A 362 -4.37 1.23 -21.63
N LEU A 363 -5.25 0.72 -20.76
CA LEU A 363 -6.24 -0.27 -21.17
C LEU A 363 -7.28 0.39 -22.07
N VAL A 364 -7.80 1.56 -21.68
CA VAL A 364 -8.75 2.33 -22.50
C VAL A 364 -8.11 2.74 -23.82
N LEU A 365 -6.87 3.25 -23.78
CA LEU A 365 -6.11 3.58 -24.99
C LEU A 365 -5.96 2.36 -25.91
N GLY A 366 -5.54 1.22 -25.36
CA GLY A 366 -5.34 0.00 -26.13
C GLY A 366 -6.62 -0.49 -26.80
N LEU A 367 -7.76 -0.46 -26.09
CA LEU A 367 -9.07 -0.82 -26.65
C LEU A 367 -9.52 0.18 -27.73
N ALA A 368 -9.32 1.48 -27.51
CA ALA A 368 -9.66 2.52 -28.49
C ALA A 368 -8.83 2.37 -29.77
N LEU A 369 -7.51 2.13 -29.65
CA LEU A 369 -6.63 1.90 -30.79
C LEU A 369 -6.93 0.58 -31.50
N ALA A 370 -7.28 -0.48 -30.76
CA ALA A 370 -7.71 -1.75 -31.34
C ALA A 370 -9.02 -1.63 -32.13
N ALA A 371 -9.98 -0.84 -31.65
CA ALA A 371 -11.20 -0.54 -32.39
C ALA A 371 -10.91 0.33 -33.62
N ALA A 372 -10.07 1.35 -33.48
CA ALA A 372 -9.69 2.22 -34.59
C ALA A 372 -8.91 1.47 -35.68
N SER A 373 -8.08 0.48 -35.31
CA SER A 373 -7.26 -0.27 -36.27
C SER A 373 -8.07 -1.16 -37.21
N LEU A 374 -9.29 -1.53 -36.82
CA LEU A 374 -10.26 -2.24 -37.67
C LEU A 374 -10.78 -1.36 -38.82
N SER A 375 -10.69 -0.03 -38.69
CA SER A 375 -11.09 0.91 -39.73
C SER A 375 -9.94 1.20 -40.70
N SER A 376 -10.27 1.56 -41.94
CA SER A 376 -9.32 2.11 -42.91
C SER A 376 -8.88 3.54 -42.58
N VAL A 377 -9.49 4.17 -41.58
CA VAL A 377 -9.36 5.58 -41.23
C VAL A 377 -8.45 5.79 -40.00
N PHE A 378 -7.67 4.76 -39.63
CA PHE A 378 -6.83 4.75 -38.42
C PHE A 378 -5.93 5.99 -38.28
N GLY A 379 -5.30 6.44 -39.37
CA GLY A 379 -4.44 7.63 -39.37
C GLY A 379 -5.19 8.91 -39.03
N LEU A 380 -6.36 9.11 -39.65
CA LEU A 380 -7.21 10.26 -39.37
C LEU A 380 -7.77 10.20 -37.94
N ALA A 381 -8.09 9.02 -37.42
CA ALA A 381 -8.53 8.83 -36.04
C ALA A 381 -7.45 9.27 -35.03
N LEU A 382 -6.18 8.89 -35.26
CA LEU A 382 -5.06 9.33 -34.43
C LEU A 382 -4.89 10.85 -34.46
N MET A 383 -4.89 11.46 -35.65
CA MET A 383 -4.74 12.90 -35.81
C MET A 383 -5.91 13.68 -35.18
N ALA A 384 -7.13 13.20 -35.35
CA ALA A 384 -8.32 13.78 -34.73
C ALA A 384 -8.26 13.69 -33.21
N ALA A 385 -7.78 12.57 -32.64
CA ALA A 385 -7.58 12.43 -31.21
C ALA A 385 -6.54 13.42 -30.66
N ILE A 386 -5.41 13.61 -31.37
CA ILE A 386 -4.39 14.61 -31.02
C ILE A 386 -4.99 16.02 -31.02
N LEU A 387 -5.72 16.38 -32.08
CA LEU A 387 -6.35 17.69 -32.18
C LEU A 387 -7.37 17.92 -31.06
N ALA A 388 -8.20 16.90 -30.76
CA ALA A 388 -9.16 16.97 -29.66
C ALA A 388 -8.47 17.17 -28.30
N LEU A 389 -7.37 16.46 -28.03
CA LEU A 389 -6.59 16.63 -26.79
C LEU A 389 -5.93 18.01 -26.71
N LEU A 390 -5.46 18.57 -27.82
CA LEU A 390 -4.89 19.92 -27.87
C LEU A 390 -5.96 20.99 -27.61
N ILE A 391 -7.13 20.88 -28.25
CA ILE A 391 -8.27 21.79 -28.01
C ILE A 391 -8.70 21.71 -26.55
N PHE A 392 -8.81 20.49 -26.02
CA PHE A 392 -9.15 20.27 -24.62
C PHE A 392 -8.11 20.90 -23.67
N ALA A 393 -6.81 20.71 -23.93
CA ALA A 393 -5.75 21.32 -23.13
C ALA A 393 -5.81 22.86 -23.15
N LEU A 394 -6.11 23.46 -24.31
CA LEU A 394 -6.28 24.92 -24.45
C LEU A 394 -7.51 25.43 -23.68
N ALA A 395 -8.64 24.71 -23.75
CA ALA A 395 -9.84 25.05 -23.01
C ALA A 395 -9.60 25.02 -21.50
N MET A 396 -8.95 23.97 -20.99
CA MET A 396 -8.58 23.86 -19.57
C MET A 396 -7.60 24.95 -19.13
N ALA A 397 -6.61 25.28 -19.97
CA ALA A 397 -5.67 26.37 -19.68
C ALA A 397 -6.36 27.74 -19.67
N HIS A 398 -7.40 27.93 -20.47
CA HIS A 398 -8.21 29.14 -20.47
C HIS A 398 -9.07 29.24 -19.20
N GLU A 399 -9.73 28.15 -18.81
CA GLU A 399 -10.54 28.10 -17.59
C GLU A 399 -9.71 28.35 -16.33
N ALA A 400 -8.52 27.72 -16.23
CA ALA A 400 -7.59 27.93 -15.12
C ALA A 400 -7.06 29.37 -15.02
N ARG A 401 -7.01 30.12 -16.13
CA ARG A 401 -6.65 31.55 -16.13
C ARG A 401 -7.81 32.44 -15.71
N ASN A 402 -9.05 32.00 -15.92
CA ASN A 402 -10.26 32.79 -15.71
C ASN A 402 -10.93 32.50 -14.37
N THR A 403 -10.58 31.43 -13.66
CA THR A 403 -10.96 31.26 -12.25
C THR A 403 -10.29 32.37 -11.44
N PRO A 404 -11.05 33.34 -10.89
CA PRO A 404 -10.46 34.37 -10.06
C PRO A 404 -9.92 33.68 -8.81
N GLY A 405 -8.61 33.79 -8.60
CA GLY A 405 -8.01 33.35 -7.34
C GLY A 405 -8.73 34.06 -6.20
N GLU A 406 -9.20 33.30 -5.21
CA GLU A 406 -9.40 33.83 -3.87
C GLU A 406 -8.09 34.53 -3.49
N ALA A 407 -8.12 35.86 -3.52
CA ALA A 407 -7.00 36.68 -3.08
C ALA A 407 -6.76 36.37 -1.59
N PRO A 408 -5.52 36.00 -1.20
CA PRO A 408 -5.17 35.93 0.21
C PRO A 408 -5.12 37.36 0.76
N GLY A 409 -6.14 37.70 1.56
CA GLY A 409 -6.17 38.77 2.56
C GLY A 409 -5.46 40.09 2.25
N ASP A 410 -6.26 41.13 1.97
CA ASP A 410 -5.88 42.49 2.36
C ASP A 410 -6.20 42.66 3.85
N GLY A 411 -5.30 42.13 4.68
CA GLY A 411 -5.08 42.63 6.02
C GLY A 411 -4.15 43.83 5.95
N GLU A 412 -4.67 44.97 6.41
CA GLU A 412 -3.92 46.02 7.12
C GLU A 412 -3.13 47.06 6.31
N SER A 413 -3.76 48.20 6.08
CA SER A 413 -3.26 49.58 6.30
C SER A 413 -4.38 50.53 5.86
N ALA A 414 -4.62 51.72 6.39
CA ALA A 414 -4.16 52.50 7.53
C ALA A 414 -5.18 53.65 7.64
N ASP A 415 -5.37 54.15 8.86
CA ASP A 415 -5.57 55.59 9.14
C ASP A 415 -6.76 56.33 8.49
N GLU A 416 -7.87 56.45 9.22
CA GLU A 416 -8.61 57.73 9.29
C GLU A 416 -9.73 57.69 10.34
N ARG A 417 -9.57 58.50 11.40
CA ARG A 417 -10.60 59.35 12.07
C ARG A 417 -10.33 59.49 13.57
N LEU A 418 -9.35 60.33 13.86
CA LEU A 418 -9.48 61.33 14.92
C LEU A 418 -10.33 62.49 14.39
N THR A 419 -11.43 62.82 15.07
CA THR A 419 -11.94 64.17 15.45
C THR A 419 -13.47 64.10 15.64
N ARG A 420 -13.96 64.05 16.89
CA ARG A 420 -14.27 65.16 17.85
C ARG A 420 -15.78 65.49 17.84
N PRO A 421 -16.36 66.13 18.87
CA PRO A 421 -15.78 66.58 20.15
C PRO A 421 -16.27 65.79 21.38
#